data_AF-A0A5R2MYF3-F1
#
_entry.id   AF-A0A5R2MYF3-F1
#
_cell.length_a   1.000
_cell.length_b   1.000
_cell.length_c   1.000
_cell.angle_alpha   90.00
_cell.angle_beta   90.00
_cell.angle_gamma   90.00
#
_symmetry.space_group_name_H-M   'P 1'
#
loop_
_entity.id
_entity.type
_entity.pdbx_description
1 polymer ?
#
loop_
_entity_poly.entity_id
_entity_poly.type
_entity_poly.pdbx_seq_one_letter_code
_entity_poly.pdbx_strand_id
1 'polypeptide(L)'
;SDRGWGKLVVGVEMDNYWFSAAAFASLQKHLPNARFVDATALVNWQRAVKSPTEIDYMRKAARIVEAMHQRIFDKIEVGMRKCDLVAEIYDAGTRGVDGIGGDYPAIVPLLPSGADASAPHL
;
A
#
# COMPACT_ATOMS: atom_id res chain seq x y z
N SER A 1 -18.23 2.42 27.09
CA SER A 1 -19.26 3.30 27.66
C SER A 1 -18.68 4.34 28.61
N ASP A 2 -17.41 4.22 29.01
CA ASP A 2 -16.83 5.02 30.12
C ASP A 2 -16.11 6.29 29.65
N ARG A 3 -15.80 6.39 28.35
CA ARG A 3 -15.20 7.60 27.73
C ARG A 3 -16.23 8.62 27.22
N GLY A 4 -17.52 8.30 27.32
CA GLY A 4 -18.60 9.21 26.89
C GLY A 4 -18.78 9.43 25.38
N TRP A 5 -18.07 8.68 24.52
CA TRP A 5 -18.12 8.89 23.05
C TRP A 5 -19.36 8.32 22.34
N GLY A 6 -20.08 7.38 22.97
CA GLY A 6 -21.22 6.68 22.35
C GLY A 6 -22.47 7.53 22.08
N LYS A 7 -22.41 8.83 22.35
CA LYS A 7 -23.46 9.83 22.10
C LYS A 7 -23.00 10.97 21.19
N LEU A 8 -21.77 10.90 20.66
CA LEU A 8 -21.16 11.95 19.85
C LEU A 8 -21.38 11.71 18.36
N VAL A 9 -20.87 12.64 17.55
CA VAL A 9 -20.68 12.43 16.12
C VAL A 9 -19.44 11.57 15.92
N VAL A 10 -19.59 10.43 15.29
CA VAL A 10 -18.50 9.45 15.08
C VAL A 10 -18.20 9.36 13.59
N GLY A 11 -17.01 9.80 13.19
CA GLY A 11 -16.51 9.62 11.83
C GLY A 11 -16.04 8.18 11.62
N VAL A 12 -16.47 7.57 10.52
CA VAL A 12 -15.99 6.26 10.07
C VAL A 12 -15.63 6.34 8.58
N GLU A 13 -14.66 5.54 8.15
CA GLU A 13 -14.26 5.49 6.74
C GLU A 13 -15.14 4.48 6.01
N MET A 14 -16.29 4.93 5.51
CA MET A 14 -17.33 4.04 4.97
C MET A 14 -16.90 3.26 3.72
N ASP A 15 -15.92 3.76 2.97
CA ASP A 15 -15.40 3.14 1.74
C ASP A 15 -13.93 2.69 1.88
N ASN A 16 -13.47 2.42 3.11
CA ASN A 16 -12.12 1.91 3.33
C ASN A 16 -12.10 0.36 3.25
N TYR A 17 -11.02 -0.19 2.68
CA TYR A 17 -10.86 -1.61 2.32
C TYR A 17 -11.20 -2.60 3.45
N TRP A 18 -10.96 -2.21 4.71
CA TRP A 18 -11.12 -3.08 5.87
C TRP A 18 -12.37 -2.78 6.70
N PHE A 19 -13.08 -1.68 6.40
CA PHE A 19 -14.27 -1.28 7.13
C PHE A 19 -15.52 -1.94 6.51
N SER A 20 -15.80 -3.17 6.94
CA SER A 20 -16.91 -3.95 6.36
C SER A 20 -18.30 -3.43 6.76
N ALA A 21 -19.31 -3.77 5.95
CA ALA A 21 -20.71 -3.52 6.26
C ALA A 21 -21.14 -4.14 7.61
N ALA A 22 -20.59 -5.31 7.98
CA ALA A 22 -20.86 -5.96 9.26
C ALA A 22 -20.30 -5.15 10.45
N ALA A 23 -19.12 -4.54 10.30
CA ALA A 23 -18.55 -3.65 11.30
C ALA A 23 -19.44 -2.41 11.50
N PHE A 24 -19.88 -1.78 10.40
CA PHE A 24 -20.77 -0.62 10.46
C PHE A 24 -22.12 -0.96 11.11
N ALA A 25 -22.76 -2.08 10.72
CA ALA A 25 -24.01 -2.53 11.32
C ALA A 25 -23.87 -2.82 12.83
N SER A 26 -22.75 -3.40 13.25
CA SER A 26 -22.45 -3.62 14.67
C SER A 26 -22.32 -2.29 15.43
N LEU A 27 -21.65 -1.29 14.85
CA LEU A 27 -21.54 0.04 15.45
C LEU A 27 -22.91 0.71 15.59
N GLN A 28 -23.75 0.66 14.57
CA GLN A 28 -25.11 1.20 14.63
C GLN A 28 -25.97 0.52 15.71
N LYS A 29 -25.89 -0.81 15.83
CA LYS A 29 -26.63 -1.58 16.83
C LYS A 29 -26.21 -1.25 18.26
N HIS A 30 -24.91 -1.12 18.51
CA HIS A 30 -24.37 -1.01 19.87
C HIS A 30 -24.10 0.43 20.32
N LEU A 31 -24.15 1.41 19.40
CA LEU A 31 -24.05 2.84 19.69
C LEU A 31 -25.30 3.59 19.15
N PRO A 32 -26.51 3.26 19.64
CA PRO A 32 -27.76 3.79 19.09
C PRO A 32 -27.90 5.32 19.26
N ASN A 33 -27.13 5.92 20.17
CA ASN A 33 -27.16 7.35 20.45
C ASN A 33 -26.05 8.12 19.69
N ALA A 34 -25.21 7.45 18.92
CA ALA A 34 -24.17 8.09 18.12
C ALA A 34 -24.72 8.51 16.75
N ARG A 35 -24.22 9.64 16.22
CA ARG A 35 -24.46 10.04 14.82
C ARG A 35 -23.24 9.69 13.99
N PHE A 36 -23.38 8.76 13.05
CA PHE A 36 -22.29 8.40 12.17
C PHE A 36 -22.19 9.36 10.98
N VAL A 37 -20.97 9.73 10.62
CA VAL A 37 -20.66 10.51 9.42
C VAL A 37 -19.56 9.82 8.64
N ASP A 38 -19.62 9.93 7.31
CA ASP A 38 -18.54 9.47 6.46
C ASP A 38 -17.35 10.41 6.60
N ALA A 39 -16.23 9.85 7.06
CA ALA A 39 -14.95 10.53 7.20
C ALA A 39 -13.89 9.89 6.30
N THR A 40 -14.31 9.16 5.25
CA THR A 40 -13.41 8.55 4.26
C THR A 40 -12.42 9.59 3.73
N ALA A 41 -11.16 9.20 3.69
CA ALA A 41 -10.03 10.01 3.25
C ALA A 41 -9.67 11.24 4.11
N LEU A 42 -10.36 11.50 5.23
CA LEU A 42 -10.05 12.65 6.10
C LEU A 42 -8.59 12.63 6.55
N VAL A 43 -8.11 11.48 7.05
CA VAL A 43 -6.71 11.33 7.48
C VAL A 43 -5.77 11.20 6.28
N ASN A 44 -6.23 10.64 5.16
CA ASN A 44 -5.44 10.56 3.92
C ASN A 44 -5.04 11.96 3.42
N TRP A 45 -5.94 12.95 3.51
CA TRP A 45 -5.63 14.34 3.19
C TRP A 45 -4.58 14.95 4.12
N GLN A 46 -4.61 14.63 5.41
CA GLN A 46 -3.58 15.08 6.35
C GLN A 46 -2.19 14.51 6.01
N ARG A 47 -2.13 13.38 5.31
CA ARG A 47 -0.88 12.75 4.84
C ARG A 47 -0.38 13.31 3.52
N ALA A 48 -1.05 14.29 2.90
CA ALA A 48 -0.65 14.83 1.60
C ALA A 48 0.74 15.48 1.67
N VAL A 49 0.96 16.36 2.65
CA VAL A 49 2.24 17.03 2.91
C VAL A 49 3.11 16.13 3.80
N LYS A 50 4.28 15.74 3.28
CA LYS A 50 5.22 14.86 3.98
C LYS A 50 6.13 15.65 4.90
N SER A 51 6.41 15.10 6.08
CA SER A 51 7.49 15.56 6.96
C SER A 51 8.87 15.29 6.32
N PRO A 52 9.94 15.96 6.80
CA PRO A 52 11.30 15.69 6.34
C PRO A 52 11.72 14.21 6.49
N THR A 53 11.28 13.56 7.58
CA THR A 53 11.56 12.14 7.83
C THR A 53 10.86 11.21 6.84
N GLU A 54 9.59 11.47 6.51
CA GLU A 54 8.88 10.69 5.49
C GLU A 54 9.54 10.84 4.11
N ILE A 55 9.99 12.04 3.75
CA ILE A 55 10.71 12.28 2.49
C ILE A 55 12.04 11.51 2.47
N ASP A 56 12.78 11.47 3.58
CA ASP A 56 14.00 10.67 3.70
C ASP A 56 13.73 9.18 3.46
N TYR A 57 12.67 8.62 4.06
CA TYR A 57 12.25 7.24 3.81
C TYR A 57 11.88 7.00 2.33
N MET A 58 11.14 7.92 1.72
CA MET A 58 10.79 7.82 0.30
C MET A 58 12.02 7.87 -0.62
N ARG A 59 13.04 8.68 -0.29
CA ARG A 59 14.31 8.74 -1.03
C ARG A 59 15.09 7.43 -0.91
N LYS A 60 15.11 6.82 0.28
CA LYS A 60 15.71 5.50 0.50
C LYS A 60 14.99 4.43 -0.31
N ALA A 61 13.66 4.42 -0.32
CA ALA A 61 12.87 3.53 -1.17
C ALA A 61 13.15 3.77 -2.68
N ALA A 62 13.38 5.01 -3.10
CA ALA A 62 13.75 5.33 -4.47
C ALA A 62 15.10 4.71 -4.88
N ARG A 63 16.10 4.72 -3.99
CA ARG A 63 17.39 4.03 -4.24
C ARG A 63 17.20 2.52 -4.44
N ILE A 64 16.30 1.91 -3.67
CA ILE A 64 15.99 0.48 -3.79
C ILE A 64 15.31 0.20 -5.14
N VAL A 65 14.31 1.00 -5.54
CA VAL A 65 13.60 0.77 -6.81
C VAL A 65 14.51 0.99 -8.03
N GLU A 66 15.45 1.93 -7.95
CA GLU A 66 16.50 2.10 -8.96
C GLU A 66 17.34 0.82 -9.10
N ALA A 67 17.79 0.23 -7.99
CA ALA A 67 18.54 -1.02 -7.99
C ALA A 67 17.71 -2.21 -8.50
N MET A 68 16.41 -2.28 -8.17
CA MET A 68 15.49 -3.28 -8.70
C MET A 68 15.38 -3.18 -10.22
N HIS A 69 15.22 -1.97 -10.76
CA HIS A 69 15.14 -1.77 -12.22
C HIS A 69 16.46 -2.06 -12.93
N GLN A 70 17.60 -1.71 -12.32
CA GLN A 70 18.91 -2.10 -12.86
C GLN A 70 19.05 -3.62 -12.90
N ARG A 71 18.66 -4.33 -11.83
CA ARG A 71 18.65 -5.80 -11.80
C ARG A 71 17.76 -6.39 -12.90
N ILE A 72 16.59 -5.83 -13.16
CA ILE A 72 15.71 -6.26 -14.25
C ILE A 72 16.44 -6.13 -15.59
N PHE A 73 17.04 -4.97 -15.85
CA PHE A 73 17.76 -4.70 -17.08
C PHE A 73 18.93 -5.67 -17.30
N ASP A 74 19.69 -5.95 -16.24
CA ASP A 74 20.87 -6.82 -16.32
C ASP A 74 20.52 -8.30 -16.49
N LYS A 75 19.35 -8.73 -16.01
CA LYS A 75 18.97 -10.15 -15.92
C LYS A 75 18.04 -10.61 -17.03
N ILE A 76 17.20 -9.73 -17.57
CA ILE A 76 16.18 -10.14 -18.53
C ILE A 76 16.81 -10.62 -19.84
N GLU A 77 16.40 -11.80 -20.31
CA GLU A 77 16.85 -12.36 -21.58
C GLU A 77 15.74 -13.18 -22.26
N VAL A 78 15.86 -13.39 -23.57
CA VAL A 78 14.92 -14.21 -24.34
C VAL A 78 15.02 -15.66 -23.87
N GLY A 79 13.87 -16.27 -23.55
CA GLY A 79 13.78 -17.67 -23.10
C GLY A 79 13.85 -17.84 -21.58
N MET A 80 14.18 -16.78 -20.82
CA MET A 80 14.08 -16.80 -19.36
C MET A 80 12.63 -17.00 -18.91
N ARG A 81 12.43 -17.83 -17.87
CA ARG A 81 11.11 -17.94 -17.23
C ARG A 81 10.83 -16.66 -16.45
N LYS A 82 9.66 -16.07 -16.67
CA LYS A 82 9.24 -14.82 -16.01
C LYS A 82 9.31 -14.90 -14.47
N CYS A 83 9.01 -16.06 -13.87
CA CYS A 83 9.09 -16.24 -12.43
C CYS A 83 10.52 -16.12 -11.87
N ASP A 84 11.55 -16.50 -12.64
CA ASP A 84 12.95 -16.35 -12.22
C ASP A 84 13.36 -14.87 -12.20
N LEU A 85 12.90 -14.08 -13.18
CA LEU A 85 13.07 -12.63 -13.17
C LEU A 85 12.34 -11.98 -11.98
N VAL A 86 11.13 -12.43 -11.65
CA VAL A 86 10.40 -11.94 -10.46
C VAL A 86 11.15 -12.26 -9.17
N ALA A 87 11.78 -13.43 -9.07
CA ALA A 87 12.61 -13.77 -7.92
C ALA A 87 13.82 -12.82 -7.79
N GLU A 88 14.47 -12.44 -8.90
CA GLU A 88 15.53 -11.43 -8.91
C GLU A 88 15.03 -10.05 -8.45
N ILE A 89 13.80 -9.65 -8.84
CA ILE A 89 13.18 -8.40 -8.39
C ILE A 89 12.96 -8.40 -6.88
N TYR A 90 12.39 -9.47 -6.32
CA TYR A 90 12.19 -9.60 -4.88
C TYR A 90 13.52 -9.66 -4.12
N ASP A 91 14.51 -10.40 -4.62
CA ASP A 91 15.86 -10.46 -4.02
C ASP A 91 16.47 -9.05 -3.90
N ALA A 92 16.50 -8.29 -4.99
CA ALA A 92 17.04 -6.94 -5.01
C ALA A 92 16.22 -6.00 -4.12
N GLY A 93 14.89 -6.06 -4.21
CA GLY A 93 13.99 -5.21 -3.44
C GLY A 93 14.09 -5.45 -1.94
N THR A 94 14.12 -6.71 -1.50
CA THR A 94 14.16 -7.08 -0.08
C THR A 94 15.53 -6.86 0.55
N ARG A 95 16.63 -7.23 -0.14
CA ARG A 95 17.98 -6.95 0.40
C ARG A 95 18.29 -5.46 0.43
N GLY A 96 17.71 -4.70 -0.51
CA GLY A 96 17.95 -3.27 -0.66
C GLY A 96 19.36 -2.95 -1.16
N VAL A 97 19.85 -1.73 -0.88
CA VAL A 97 21.07 -1.17 -1.48
C VAL A 97 21.82 -0.27 -0.49
N ASP A 98 23.16 -0.24 -0.57
CA ASP A 98 24.00 0.68 0.22
C ASP A 98 23.73 0.65 1.75
N GLY A 99 23.41 -0.52 2.30
CA GLY A 99 23.07 -0.70 3.72
C GLY A 99 21.63 -0.29 4.09
N ILE A 100 20.83 0.14 3.13
CA ILE A 100 19.39 0.40 3.26
C ILE A 100 18.66 -0.90 2.95
N GLY A 101 18.05 -1.53 3.96
CA GLY A 101 17.20 -2.71 3.76
C GLY A 101 15.85 -2.35 3.15
N GLY A 102 15.27 -3.28 2.38
CA GLY A 102 13.93 -3.12 1.83
C GLY A 102 12.82 -3.63 2.74
N ASP A 103 11.59 -3.29 2.36
CA ASP A 103 10.36 -3.75 2.99
C ASP A 103 9.45 -4.41 1.95
N TYR A 104 8.40 -5.10 2.39
CA TYR A 104 7.42 -5.71 1.49
C TYR A 104 6.56 -4.63 0.80
N PRO A 105 6.29 -4.74 -0.51
CA PRO A 105 5.50 -3.74 -1.21
C PRO A 105 3.99 -3.94 -0.96
N ALA A 106 3.22 -2.86 -1.04
CA ALA A 106 1.76 -2.92 -0.94
C ALA A 106 1.11 -3.63 -2.15
N ILE A 107 1.80 -3.67 -3.28
CA ILE A 107 1.39 -4.36 -4.52
C ILE A 107 2.58 -5.17 -5.01
N VAL A 108 2.33 -6.40 -5.47
CA VAL A 108 3.36 -7.28 -6.05
C VAL A 108 3.90 -6.72 -7.38
N PRO A 109 5.07 -7.18 -7.88
CA PRO A 109 5.52 -6.82 -9.21
C PRO A 109 4.50 -7.22 -10.29
N LEU A 110 4.11 -6.25 -11.14
CA LEU A 110 3.22 -6.44 -12.28
C LEU A 110 4.03 -6.25 -13.57
N LEU A 111 4.21 -7.32 -14.35
CA LEU A 111 5.11 -7.34 -15.51
C LEU A 111 4.53 -8.16 -16.69
N PRO A 112 3.38 -7.74 -17.24
CA PRO A 112 2.81 -8.37 -18.43
C PRO A 112 3.71 -8.17 -19.66
N SER A 113 3.54 -9.00 -20.69
CA SER A 113 4.39 -8.96 -21.89
C SER A 113 3.57 -9.21 -23.16
N GLY A 114 3.94 -8.58 -24.27
CA GLY A 114 3.21 -8.74 -25.53
C GLY A 114 1.74 -8.27 -25.42
N ALA A 115 0.80 -9.09 -25.88
CA ALA A 115 -0.62 -8.78 -25.82
C ALA A 115 -1.16 -8.62 -24.39
N ASP A 116 -0.60 -9.35 -23.42
CA ASP A 116 -1.02 -9.28 -22.02
C ASP A 116 -0.74 -7.90 -21.40
N ALA A 117 0.18 -7.11 -21.99
CA ALA A 117 0.46 -5.75 -21.55
C ALA A 117 -0.71 -4.78 -21.79
N SER A 118 -1.78 -5.23 -22.47
CA SER A 118 -3.06 -4.53 -22.53
C SER A 118 -3.85 -4.58 -21.22
N ALA A 119 -3.48 -5.46 -20.28
CA ALA A 119 -4.09 -5.55 -18.97
C ALA A 119 -3.13 -5.05 -17.87
N PRO A 120 -3.48 -3.97 -17.13
CA PRO A 120 -2.54 -3.29 -16.24
C PRO A 120 -2.25 -4.02 -14.92
N HIS A 121 -3.05 -5.03 -14.57
CA HIS A 121 -2.98 -5.73 -13.28
C HIS A 121 -2.98 -7.26 -13.44
N LEU A 122 -2.55 -7.76 -14.60
CA LEU A 122 -2.38 -9.18 -14.90
C LEU A 122 -0.95 -9.67 -14.61
#